data_AF-A0A8X8GP00-F1
#
_entry.id   AF-A0A8X8GP00-F1
#
_cell.length_a   1.000
_cell.length_b   1.000
_cell.length_c   1.000
_cell.angle_alpha   90.00
_cell.angle_beta   90.00
_cell.angle_gamma   90.00
#
_symmetry.space_group_name_H-M   'P 1'
#
loop_
_entity.id
_entity.type
_entity.pdbx_description
1 polymer ?
#
loop_
_entity_poly.entity_id
_entity_poly.type
_entity_poly.pdbx_seq_one_letter_code
_entity_poly.pdbx_strand_id
1 'polypeptide(L)'
;MTVHDSIQTLIASTEAFDQQEQDIILHLNKMHTWHQQLAINLNKQRINPIGLTSYSQIAQDIAVLNSQLESYLSHWETQLETLHAAQSIADHFDDKIILLIFGKFNAGKSSFCNVLAECFHRRQQSVEYFYLDSGQIIHSQERFKEGATETTTRLQGVCLANNLILLDTPGLHSVTPENATLTQRFMDSADGVLWLSSSSSPGQVKELAALGQELRRHKPLLPVLTRSDYFEEDEVDGDICQILCNKTSDQRYLQETDVQTRAIDQLITMRVDPVLLQSPISTSSQMLKNADFNDQAMQMTGFNRLFDALLHLIQPALAYKQRKPAEALLHHLQEQILTPLQLEVVPQLHQLQLQLSNAISALLQHKQQIITQTWRSMIATLPSLLEQHAKQQAVDELYSALTQQAQQLLSQHIANTLSDYQLQYAPLNPLQFAEHLAYEVIYADDATEILAIGHDRLYSEISHSLWQKLDLYSDEVIAQCQELLSNLQEQIATIQQGLINDEQELQYIANSLRMQG
;
A
#
# COMPACT_ATOMS: atom_id res chain seq x y z
N MET A 1 -5.45 -55.70 15.34
CA MET A 1 -4.81 -54.43 14.92
C MET A 1 -5.89 -53.65 14.19
N THR A 2 -6.42 -52.61 14.82
CA THR A 2 -7.35 -51.67 14.18
C THR A 2 -6.60 -50.98 13.04
N VAL A 3 -7.01 -51.24 11.81
CA VAL A 3 -6.51 -50.52 10.63
C VAL A 3 -6.84 -49.04 10.87
N HIS A 4 -5.80 -48.20 10.93
CA HIS A 4 -5.98 -46.75 11.02
C HIS A 4 -6.67 -46.31 9.73
N ASP A 5 -7.95 -45.93 9.79
CA ASP A 5 -8.68 -45.44 8.61
C ASP A 5 -8.34 -43.96 8.40
N SER A 6 -7.19 -43.69 7.78
CA SER A 6 -6.63 -42.35 7.56
C SER A 6 -7.62 -41.35 6.95
N ILE A 7 -8.53 -41.82 6.10
CA ILE A 7 -9.59 -40.99 5.50
C ILE A 7 -10.72 -40.66 6.48
N GLN A 8 -11.05 -41.53 7.45
CA GLN A 8 -11.96 -41.14 8.54
C GLN A 8 -11.34 -40.04 9.40
N THR A 9 -10.03 -40.14 9.67
CA THR A 9 -9.31 -39.07 10.39
C THR A 9 -9.31 -37.76 9.60
N LEU A 10 -9.11 -37.83 8.27
CA LEU A 10 -9.22 -36.68 7.39
C LEU A 10 -10.61 -36.04 7.46
N ILE A 11 -11.68 -36.84 7.30
CA ILE A 11 -13.07 -36.36 7.36
C ILE A 11 -13.36 -35.68 8.71
N ALA A 12 -13.03 -36.33 9.82
CA ALA A 12 -13.25 -35.79 11.16
C ALA A 12 -12.45 -34.50 11.40
N SER A 13 -11.24 -34.38 10.85
CA SER A 13 -10.46 -33.15 10.94
C SER A 13 -11.13 -32.02 10.15
N THR A 14 -11.65 -32.32 8.95
CA THR A 14 -12.28 -31.32 8.07
C THR A 14 -13.49 -30.64 8.69
N GLU A 15 -14.26 -31.36 9.53
CA GLU A 15 -15.45 -30.83 10.22
C GLU A 15 -15.13 -29.89 11.40
N ALA A 16 -13.91 -29.92 11.94
CA ALA A 16 -13.52 -29.14 13.12
C ALA A 16 -12.95 -27.74 12.82
N PHE A 17 -12.88 -27.33 11.55
CA PHE A 17 -12.10 -26.17 11.10
C PHE A 17 -12.85 -24.81 11.09
N ASP A 18 -14.07 -24.74 11.60
CA ASP A 18 -14.96 -23.57 11.55
C ASP A 18 -14.62 -22.41 12.53
N GLN A 19 -13.44 -22.38 13.14
CA GLN A 19 -13.05 -21.29 14.02
C GLN A 19 -12.06 -20.35 13.31
N GLN A 20 -12.53 -19.15 12.95
CA GLN A 20 -11.63 -18.04 12.63
C GLN A 20 -10.77 -17.76 13.86
N GLU A 21 -9.45 -17.79 13.68
CA GLU A 21 -8.51 -17.40 14.73
C GLU A 21 -8.80 -15.96 15.17
N GLN A 22 -9.12 -15.77 16.45
CA GLN A 22 -9.41 -14.44 17.03
C GLN A 22 -8.28 -13.44 16.73
N ASP A 23 -7.06 -13.93 16.57
CA ASP A 23 -5.87 -13.16 16.25
C ASP A 23 -5.95 -12.50 14.86
N ILE A 24 -6.58 -13.11 13.87
CA ILE A 24 -6.65 -12.54 12.52
C ILE A 24 -7.72 -11.46 12.43
N ILE A 25 -8.85 -11.66 13.10
CA ILE A 25 -9.87 -10.63 13.28
C ILE A 25 -9.24 -9.41 13.96
N LEU A 26 -8.36 -9.63 14.95
CA LEU A 26 -7.61 -8.55 15.58
C LEU A 26 -6.70 -7.81 14.58
N HIS A 27 -5.96 -8.51 13.71
CA HIS A 27 -5.12 -7.88 12.68
C HIS A 27 -5.95 -7.11 11.64
N LEU A 28 -7.07 -7.67 11.18
CA LEU A 28 -8.01 -6.99 10.30
C LEU A 28 -8.53 -5.71 10.96
N ASN A 29 -8.98 -5.78 12.21
CA ASN A 29 -9.45 -4.61 12.94
C ASN A 29 -8.37 -3.54 13.11
N LYS A 30 -7.11 -3.95 13.40
CA LYS A 30 -5.96 -3.03 13.45
C LYS A 30 -5.76 -2.32 12.12
N MET A 31 -5.80 -3.03 11.00
CA MET A 31 -5.63 -2.44 9.66
C MET A 31 -6.77 -1.48 9.28
N HIS A 32 -8.02 -1.83 9.60
CA HIS A 32 -9.15 -0.91 9.39
C HIS A 32 -9.04 0.34 10.27
N THR A 33 -8.63 0.17 11.53
CA THR A 33 -8.41 1.29 12.46
C THR A 33 -7.29 2.19 11.97
N TRP A 34 -6.17 1.61 11.53
CA TRP A 34 -5.04 2.32 10.94
C TRP A 34 -5.49 3.16 9.72
N HIS A 35 -6.24 2.56 8.79
CA HIS A 35 -6.73 3.26 7.60
C HIS A 35 -7.65 4.43 7.97
N GLN A 36 -8.57 4.23 8.92
CA GLN A 36 -9.45 5.30 9.42
C GLN A 36 -8.64 6.41 10.11
N GLN A 37 -7.64 6.06 10.92
CA GLN A 37 -6.83 7.03 11.64
C GLN A 37 -5.97 7.86 10.69
N LEU A 38 -5.37 7.24 9.68
CA LEU A 38 -4.64 7.92 8.61
C LEU A 38 -5.55 8.94 7.89
N ALA A 39 -6.75 8.53 7.49
CA ALA A 39 -7.72 9.41 6.83
C ALA A 39 -8.09 10.61 7.73
N ILE A 40 -8.35 10.36 9.02
CA ILE A 40 -8.65 11.41 10.01
C ILE A 40 -7.47 12.36 10.19
N ASN A 41 -6.25 11.84 10.29
CA ASN A 41 -5.04 12.63 10.48
C ASN A 41 -4.83 13.57 9.28
N LEU A 42 -4.87 13.03 8.06
CA LEU A 42 -4.70 13.81 6.83
C LEU A 42 -5.78 14.87 6.65
N ASN A 43 -7.04 14.58 7.02
CA ASN A 43 -8.14 15.54 6.91
C ASN A 43 -8.07 16.64 7.99
N LYS A 44 -7.70 16.30 9.23
CA LYS A 44 -7.56 17.29 10.32
C LYS A 44 -6.33 18.18 10.17
N GLN A 45 -5.25 17.65 9.61
CA GLN A 45 -3.97 18.36 9.48
C GLN A 45 -3.82 19.03 8.11
N ARG A 46 -4.92 19.42 7.45
CA ARG A 46 -4.86 20.19 6.20
C ARG A 46 -4.11 21.50 6.42
N ILE A 47 -3.16 21.79 5.54
CA ILE A 47 -2.36 23.01 5.63
C ILE A 47 -3.26 24.19 5.29
N ASN A 48 -3.31 25.18 6.16
CA ASN A 48 -4.16 26.34 5.96
C ASN A 48 -3.32 27.59 5.62
N PRO A 49 -3.39 28.11 4.38
CA PRO A 49 -2.57 29.25 3.94
C PRO A 49 -3.10 30.61 4.44
N ILE A 50 -3.69 30.66 5.64
CA ILE A 50 -4.19 31.92 6.23
C ILE A 50 -3.05 32.93 6.29
N GLY A 51 -3.32 34.14 5.78
CA GLY A 51 -2.37 35.24 5.77
C GLY A 51 -1.42 35.26 4.57
N LEU A 52 -1.53 34.29 3.65
CA LEU A 52 -0.94 34.39 2.31
C LEU A 52 -1.98 34.87 1.29
N THR A 53 -1.53 35.58 0.26
CA THR A 53 -2.40 35.90 -0.87
C THR A 53 -2.57 34.68 -1.78
N SER A 54 -3.71 34.59 -2.46
CA SER A 54 -4.02 33.51 -3.42
C SER A 54 -3.07 33.46 -4.63
N TYR A 55 -2.29 34.52 -4.84
CA TYR A 55 -1.32 34.62 -5.94
C TYR A 55 0.09 34.19 -5.54
N SER A 56 0.36 34.03 -4.24
CA SER A 56 1.66 33.55 -3.78
C SER A 56 1.88 32.09 -4.22
N GLN A 57 3.11 31.78 -4.63
CA GLN A 57 3.45 30.42 -5.07
C GLN A 57 3.20 29.38 -3.96
N ILE A 58 3.53 29.73 -2.70
CA ILE A 58 3.34 28.85 -1.55
C ILE A 58 1.84 28.54 -1.34
N ALA A 59 0.96 29.53 -1.45
CA ALA A 59 -0.48 29.29 -1.30
C ALA A 59 -1.05 28.43 -2.45
N GLN A 60 -0.55 28.60 -3.66
CA GLN A 60 -0.95 27.78 -4.82
C GLN A 60 -0.49 26.33 -4.65
N ASP A 61 0.77 26.11 -4.25
CA ASP A 61 1.32 24.78 -4.02
C ASP A 61 0.59 24.07 -2.86
N ILE A 62 0.24 24.80 -1.79
CA ILE A 62 -0.61 24.28 -0.70
C ILE A 62 -2.01 23.89 -1.21
N ALA A 63 -2.63 24.73 -2.06
CA ALA A 63 -3.95 24.43 -2.62
C ALA A 63 -3.94 23.19 -3.52
N VAL A 64 -2.91 23.03 -4.36
CA VAL A 64 -2.70 21.84 -5.18
C VAL A 64 -2.57 20.60 -4.30
N LEU A 65 -1.71 20.64 -3.29
CA LEU A 65 -1.50 19.54 -2.36
C LEU A 65 -2.80 19.14 -1.63
N ASN A 66 -3.54 20.11 -1.09
CA ASN A 66 -4.80 19.87 -0.40
C ASN A 66 -5.84 19.23 -1.33
N SER A 67 -5.92 19.69 -2.59
CA SER A 67 -6.84 19.12 -3.59
C SER A 67 -6.46 17.69 -3.98
N GLN A 68 -5.17 17.38 -4.09
CA GLN A 68 -4.68 16.03 -4.37
C GLN A 68 -5.00 15.09 -3.22
N LEU A 69 -4.79 15.52 -1.98
CA LEU A 69 -5.15 14.73 -0.80
C LEU A 69 -6.67 14.51 -0.70
N GLU A 70 -7.50 15.47 -1.09
CA GLU A 70 -8.95 15.30 -1.12
C GLU A 70 -9.39 14.28 -2.19
N SER A 71 -8.75 14.34 -3.37
CA SER A 71 -8.93 13.32 -4.40
C SER A 71 -8.57 11.93 -3.88
N TYR A 72 -7.42 11.75 -3.23
CA TYR A 72 -7.06 10.44 -2.67
C TYR A 72 -8.09 9.93 -1.64
N LEU A 73 -8.43 10.75 -0.64
CA LEU A 73 -9.38 10.36 0.40
C LEU A 73 -10.74 9.94 -0.18
N SER A 74 -11.22 10.63 -1.23
CA SER A 74 -12.50 10.29 -1.87
C SER A 74 -12.47 8.98 -2.67
N HIS A 75 -11.30 8.54 -3.16
CA HIS A 75 -11.17 7.31 -3.94
C HIS A 75 -10.86 6.07 -3.08
N TRP A 76 -10.45 6.23 -1.82
CA TRP A 76 -10.09 5.12 -0.94
C TRP A 76 -11.26 4.17 -0.65
N GLU A 77 -12.47 4.68 -0.44
CA GLU A 77 -13.66 3.83 -0.22
C GLU A 77 -13.96 2.96 -1.45
N THR A 78 -13.91 3.53 -2.66
CA THR A 78 -14.12 2.78 -3.91
C THR A 78 -13.02 1.72 -4.15
N GLN A 79 -11.78 2.01 -3.75
CA GLN A 79 -10.66 1.06 -3.85
C GLN A 79 -10.85 -0.15 -2.91
N LEU A 80 -11.32 0.09 -1.69
CA LEU A 80 -11.65 -0.99 -0.74
C LEU A 80 -12.86 -1.81 -1.20
N GLU A 81 -13.90 -1.18 -1.75
CA GLU A 81 -15.05 -1.89 -2.34
C GLU A 81 -14.63 -2.78 -3.52
N THR A 82 -13.67 -2.35 -4.32
CA THR A 82 -13.13 -3.14 -5.44
C THR A 82 -12.40 -4.40 -4.93
N LEU A 83 -11.69 -4.29 -3.82
CA LEU A 83 -11.03 -5.43 -3.17
C LEU A 83 -12.07 -6.41 -2.61
N HIS A 84 -13.12 -5.94 -1.94
CA HIS A 84 -14.22 -6.78 -1.46
C HIS A 84 -14.97 -7.48 -2.60
N ALA A 85 -15.25 -6.77 -3.70
CA ALA A 85 -15.90 -7.35 -4.87
C ALA A 85 -15.04 -8.43 -5.54
N ALA A 86 -13.72 -8.26 -5.57
CA ALA A 86 -12.78 -9.27 -6.06
C ALA A 86 -12.73 -10.52 -5.16
N GLN A 87 -12.99 -10.38 -3.85
CA GLN A 87 -13.06 -11.48 -2.89
C GLN A 87 -14.38 -12.28 -2.97
N SER A 88 -15.49 -11.67 -3.40
CA SER A 88 -16.85 -12.25 -3.35
C SER A 88 -17.10 -13.61 -4.04
N ILE A 89 -16.22 -14.07 -4.93
CA ILE A 89 -16.32 -15.41 -5.53
C ILE A 89 -15.72 -16.48 -4.61
N ALA A 90 -14.73 -16.12 -3.81
CA ALA A 90 -14.20 -16.97 -2.74
C ALA A 90 -15.23 -17.15 -1.61
N ASP A 91 -16.07 -16.15 -1.36
CA ASP A 91 -17.13 -16.19 -0.34
C ASP A 91 -18.11 -17.38 -0.50
N HIS A 92 -18.29 -17.91 -1.73
CA HIS A 92 -19.13 -19.10 -1.96
C HIS A 92 -18.53 -20.39 -1.36
N PHE A 93 -17.23 -20.37 -1.08
CA PHE A 93 -16.43 -21.47 -0.56
C PHE A 93 -15.57 -21.05 0.65
N ASP A 94 -15.92 -19.93 1.31
CA ASP A 94 -15.16 -19.36 2.42
C ASP A 94 -15.10 -20.27 3.65
N ASP A 95 -16.02 -21.23 3.75
CA ASP A 95 -16.07 -22.30 4.75
C ASP A 95 -15.29 -23.57 4.33
N LYS A 96 -14.76 -23.67 3.10
CA LYS A 96 -14.16 -24.90 2.55
C LYS A 96 -12.69 -24.71 2.17
N ILE A 97 -11.85 -25.71 2.43
CA ILE A 97 -10.45 -25.71 1.98
C ILE A 97 -10.42 -26.00 0.49
N ILE A 98 -9.71 -25.18 -0.28
CA ILE A 98 -9.59 -25.31 -1.73
C ILE A 98 -8.20 -25.83 -2.08
N LEU A 99 -8.10 -27.04 -2.63
CA LEU A 99 -6.85 -27.59 -3.14
C LEU A 99 -6.81 -27.51 -4.67
N LEU A 100 -5.80 -26.82 -5.18
CA LEU A 100 -5.53 -26.71 -6.61
C LEU A 100 -4.84 -27.97 -7.11
N ILE A 101 -5.45 -28.66 -8.08
CA ILE A 101 -4.84 -29.80 -8.76
C ILE A 101 -4.09 -29.31 -10.00
N PHE A 102 -2.77 -29.41 -9.94
CA PHE A 102 -1.89 -28.95 -11.00
C PHE A 102 -1.05 -30.09 -11.58
N GLY A 103 -0.76 -30.05 -12.88
CA GLY A 103 0.10 -31.02 -13.54
C GLY A 103 -0.12 -31.05 -15.05
N LYS A 104 0.83 -31.66 -15.77
CA LYS A 104 0.77 -31.78 -17.24
C LYS A 104 -0.55 -32.33 -17.76
N PHE A 105 -0.79 -32.09 -19.05
CA PHE A 105 -1.73 -32.90 -19.82
C PHE A 105 -1.49 -34.39 -19.57
N ASN A 106 -2.58 -35.13 -19.34
CA ASN A 106 -2.56 -36.57 -19.11
C ASN A 106 -1.75 -37.03 -17.87
N ALA A 107 -1.51 -36.14 -16.89
CA ALA A 107 -0.91 -36.51 -15.60
C ALA A 107 -1.87 -37.29 -14.67
N GLY A 108 -3.11 -37.55 -15.11
CA GLY A 108 -4.10 -38.29 -14.32
C GLY A 108 -4.91 -37.44 -13.34
N LYS A 109 -4.94 -36.11 -13.49
CA LYS A 109 -5.67 -35.18 -12.61
C LYS A 109 -7.14 -35.55 -12.40
N SER A 110 -7.91 -35.64 -13.49
CA SER A 110 -9.33 -35.93 -13.42
C SER A 110 -9.62 -37.33 -12.84
N SER A 111 -8.78 -38.32 -13.19
CA SER A 111 -8.89 -39.68 -12.65
C SER A 111 -8.60 -39.73 -11.16
N PHE A 112 -7.60 -38.98 -10.71
CA PHE A 112 -7.25 -38.84 -9.30
C PHE A 112 -8.40 -38.22 -8.51
N CYS A 113 -8.98 -37.11 -8.97
CA CYS A 113 -10.13 -36.47 -8.31
C CYS A 113 -11.35 -37.40 -8.25
N ASN A 114 -11.66 -38.13 -9.33
CA ASN A 114 -12.76 -39.10 -9.35
C ASN A 114 -12.54 -40.25 -8.34
N VAL A 115 -11.31 -40.71 -8.16
CA VAL A 115 -10.99 -41.74 -7.15
C VAL A 115 -11.15 -41.20 -5.74
N LEU A 116 -10.68 -39.98 -5.45
CA LEU A 116 -10.89 -39.36 -4.14
C LEU A 116 -12.38 -39.18 -3.84
N ALA A 117 -13.15 -38.68 -4.81
CA ALA A 117 -14.60 -38.57 -4.72
C ALA A 117 -15.28 -39.93 -4.41
N GLU A 118 -14.88 -40.99 -5.09
CA GLU A 118 -15.40 -42.34 -4.84
C GLU A 118 -15.05 -42.85 -3.42
N CYS A 119 -13.84 -42.58 -2.93
CA CYS A 119 -13.42 -42.95 -1.57
C CYS A 119 -14.28 -42.29 -0.48
N PHE A 120 -14.69 -41.04 -0.69
CA PHE A 120 -15.60 -40.30 0.18
C PHE A 120 -17.04 -40.82 0.05
N HIS A 121 -17.52 -41.02 -1.17
CA HIS A 121 -18.86 -41.54 -1.44
C HIS A 121 -19.09 -42.91 -0.77
N ARG A 122 -18.12 -43.83 -0.85
CA ARG A 122 -18.18 -45.15 -0.21
C ARG A 122 -18.25 -45.08 1.33
N ARG A 123 -17.81 -43.98 1.92
CA ARG A 123 -17.91 -43.68 3.36
C ARG A 123 -19.15 -42.85 3.71
N GLN A 124 -20.13 -42.82 2.81
CA GLN A 124 -21.41 -42.11 2.98
C GLN A 124 -21.26 -40.60 3.17
N GLN A 125 -20.17 -40.01 2.67
CA GLN A 125 -19.96 -38.56 2.66
C GLN A 125 -20.61 -37.92 1.43
N SER A 126 -20.96 -36.64 1.55
CA SER A 126 -21.44 -35.83 0.43
C SER A 126 -20.34 -35.67 -0.62
N VAL A 127 -20.72 -35.77 -1.89
CA VAL A 127 -19.84 -35.54 -3.04
C VAL A 127 -20.65 -34.80 -4.09
N GLU A 128 -20.15 -33.64 -4.51
CA GLU A 128 -20.84 -32.81 -5.49
C GLU A 128 -19.86 -32.28 -6.53
N TYR A 129 -20.12 -32.56 -7.80
CA TYR A 129 -19.29 -32.06 -8.89
C TYR A 129 -19.81 -30.71 -9.38
N PHE A 130 -18.92 -29.88 -9.90
CA PHE A 130 -19.29 -28.63 -10.53
C PHE A 130 -18.31 -28.25 -11.64
N TYR A 131 -18.72 -27.31 -12.48
CA TYR A 131 -17.84 -26.69 -13.47
C TYR A 131 -18.16 -25.21 -13.59
N LEU A 132 -17.18 -24.45 -14.10
CA LEU A 132 -17.36 -23.04 -14.40
C LEU A 132 -17.79 -22.86 -15.85
N ASP A 133 -18.85 -22.07 -16.03
CA ASP A 133 -19.36 -21.67 -17.35
C ASP A 133 -19.82 -20.22 -17.30
N SER A 134 -19.31 -19.40 -18.22
CA SER A 134 -19.73 -18.01 -18.41
C SER A 134 -19.75 -17.17 -17.12
N GLY A 135 -18.77 -17.36 -16.21
CA GLY A 135 -18.72 -16.60 -14.94
C GLY A 135 -19.45 -17.24 -13.75
N GLN A 136 -20.15 -18.37 -13.95
CA GLN A 136 -21.01 -18.98 -12.91
C GLN A 136 -20.59 -20.42 -12.58
N ILE A 137 -20.85 -20.82 -11.33
CA ILE A 137 -20.69 -22.19 -10.87
C ILE A 137 -21.94 -22.97 -11.26
N ILE A 138 -21.77 -24.03 -12.04
CA ILE A 138 -22.85 -24.95 -12.41
C ILE A 138 -22.60 -26.30 -11.75
N HIS A 139 -23.47 -26.67 -10.83
CA HIS A 139 -23.46 -27.95 -10.14
C HIS A 139 -23.88 -29.08 -11.10
N SER A 140 -23.22 -30.23 -10.98
CA SER A 140 -23.39 -31.40 -11.84
C SER A 140 -23.29 -32.68 -11.03
N GLN A 141 -23.98 -33.72 -11.50
CA GLN A 141 -23.79 -35.09 -10.99
C GLN A 141 -22.81 -35.89 -11.86
N GLU A 142 -22.35 -35.32 -12.97
CA GLU A 142 -21.41 -35.98 -13.87
C GLU A 142 -19.99 -35.97 -13.31
N ARG A 143 -19.36 -37.14 -13.26
CA ARG A 143 -17.93 -37.29 -12.94
C ARG A 143 -17.07 -36.58 -13.98
N PHE A 144 -15.85 -36.25 -13.61
CA PHE A 144 -14.90 -35.67 -14.56
C PHE A 144 -14.64 -36.64 -15.71
N LYS A 145 -14.62 -36.11 -16.93
CA LYS A 145 -14.33 -36.89 -18.13
C LYS A 145 -12.86 -37.33 -18.11
N GLU A 146 -12.63 -38.63 -18.27
CA GLU A 146 -11.29 -39.23 -18.35
C GLU A 146 -11.02 -39.67 -19.79
N GLY A 147 -9.81 -39.41 -20.31
CA GLY A 147 -9.46 -39.79 -21.69
C GLY A 147 -7.99 -39.55 -22.04
N ALA A 148 -7.57 -40.14 -23.16
CA ALA A 148 -6.20 -40.04 -23.68
C ALA A 148 -5.89 -38.71 -24.40
N THR A 149 -6.92 -37.87 -24.64
CA THR A 149 -6.84 -36.52 -25.23
C THR A 149 -7.26 -35.47 -24.19
N GLU A 150 -6.95 -34.18 -24.43
CA GLU A 150 -7.32 -33.08 -23.52
C GLU A 150 -8.84 -33.02 -23.37
N THR A 151 -9.32 -33.41 -22.19
CA THR A 151 -10.74 -33.54 -21.87
C THR A 151 -11.23 -32.42 -20.95
N THR A 152 -10.31 -31.80 -20.20
CA THR A 152 -10.56 -30.61 -19.39
C THR A 152 -10.41 -29.36 -20.25
N THR A 153 -11.52 -28.88 -20.83
CA THR A 153 -11.57 -27.63 -21.62
C THR A 153 -11.99 -26.42 -20.79
N ARG A 154 -12.40 -26.65 -19.54
CA ARG A 154 -12.88 -25.65 -18.58
C ARG A 154 -12.47 -26.06 -17.17
N LEU A 155 -12.40 -25.10 -16.26
CA LEU A 155 -12.17 -25.39 -14.85
C LEU A 155 -13.37 -26.18 -14.29
N GLN A 156 -13.05 -27.26 -13.59
CA GLN A 156 -14.03 -28.16 -12.97
C GLN A 156 -13.58 -28.49 -11.55
N GLY A 157 -14.53 -28.76 -10.66
CA GLY A 157 -14.24 -29.03 -9.27
C GLY A 157 -15.16 -30.07 -8.67
N VAL A 158 -14.74 -30.63 -7.55
CA VAL A 158 -15.53 -31.57 -6.75
C VAL A 158 -15.42 -31.18 -5.28
N CYS A 159 -16.59 -31.02 -4.66
CA CYS A 159 -16.73 -30.85 -3.22
C CYS A 159 -16.75 -32.25 -2.58
N LEU A 160 -15.86 -32.46 -1.62
CA LEU A 160 -15.70 -33.69 -0.85
C LEU A 160 -16.10 -33.43 0.60
N ALA A 161 -17.09 -34.16 1.09
CA ALA A 161 -17.80 -33.81 2.31
C ALA A 161 -18.29 -32.34 2.22
N ASN A 162 -18.37 -31.65 3.36
CA ASN A 162 -18.83 -30.27 3.38
C ASN A 162 -17.68 -29.25 3.25
N ASN A 163 -16.43 -29.64 3.47
CA ASN A 163 -15.36 -28.69 3.84
C ASN A 163 -14.09 -28.78 2.98
N LEU A 164 -14.05 -29.63 1.94
CA LEU A 164 -12.88 -29.77 1.05
C LEU A 164 -13.29 -29.69 -0.43
N ILE A 165 -12.56 -28.91 -1.23
CA ILE A 165 -12.75 -28.78 -2.66
C ILE A 165 -11.47 -29.14 -3.39
N LEU A 166 -11.58 -29.96 -4.43
CA LEU A 166 -10.51 -30.19 -5.38
C LEU A 166 -10.82 -29.45 -6.68
N LEU A 167 -9.93 -28.56 -7.12
CA LEU A 167 -10.05 -27.82 -8.38
C LEU A 167 -9.14 -28.44 -9.44
N ASP A 168 -9.74 -29.08 -10.44
CA ASP A 168 -9.02 -29.59 -11.62
C ASP A 168 -8.96 -28.48 -12.68
N THR A 169 -7.75 -28.03 -12.97
CA THR A 169 -7.51 -26.94 -13.91
C THR A 169 -7.18 -27.47 -15.31
N PRO A 170 -7.71 -26.84 -16.38
CA PRO A 170 -7.13 -27.00 -17.71
C PRO A 170 -5.67 -26.51 -17.67
N GLY A 171 -4.78 -27.05 -18.51
CA GLY A 171 -3.36 -26.68 -18.46
C GLY A 171 -3.17 -25.15 -18.53
N LEU A 172 -2.11 -24.60 -17.89
CA LEU A 172 -1.86 -23.15 -17.82
C LEU A 172 -1.80 -22.44 -19.19
N HIS A 173 -1.69 -23.18 -20.30
CA HIS A 173 -1.66 -22.67 -21.67
C HIS A 173 -3.02 -22.74 -22.40
N SER A 174 -4.05 -23.29 -21.76
CA SER A 174 -5.34 -23.62 -22.40
C SER A 174 -6.47 -22.64 -22.04
N VAL A 175 -6.17 -21.52 -21.38
CA VAL A 175 -7.18 -20.57 -20.89
C VAL A 175 -7.65 -19.67 -22.04
N THR A 176 -8.94 -19.75 -22.40
CA THR A 176 -9.56 -18.82 -23.36
C THR A 176 -9.73 -17.44 -22.72
N PRO A 177 -9.63 -16.33 -23.49
CA PRO A 177 -9.70 -14.97 -22.94
C PRO A 177 -10.97 -14.68 -22.13
N GLU A 178 -12.10 -15.24 -22.56
CA GLU A 178 -13.43 -15.06 -21.95
C GLU A 178 -13.53 -15.66 -20.54
N ASN A 179 -12.75 -16.70 -20.23
CA ASN A 179 -12.76 -17.38 -18.93
C ASN A 179 -11.52 -17.07 -18.07
N ALA A 180 -10.59 -16.25 -18.57
CA ALA A 180 -9.29 -16.05 -17.93
C ALA A 180 -9.38 -15.37 -16.57
N THR A 181 -10.19 -14.31 -16.45
CA THR A 181 -10.31 -13.55 -15.19
C THR A 181 -10.93 -14.38 -14.06
N LEU A 182 -11.98 -15.15 -14.36
CA LEU A 182 -12.61 -16.01 -13.35
C LEU A 182 -11.71 -17.20 -12.97
N THR A 183 -11.10 -17.84 -13.97
CA THR A 183 -10.16 -18.95 -13.75
C THR A 183 -9.00 -18.51 -12.87
N GLN A 184 -8.45 -17.31 -13.09
CA GLN A 184 -7.43 -16.71 -12.23
C GLN A 184 -7.94 -16.47 -10.81
N ARG A 185 -9.15 -15.90 -10.63
CA ARG A 185 -9.74 -15.71 -9.30
C ARG A 185 -9.90 -17.03 -8.52
N PHE A 186 -10.24 -18.13 -9.19
CA PHE A 186 -10.31 -19.47 -8.56
C PHE A 186 -8.93 -20.08 -8.27
N MET A 187 -7.92 -19.81 -9.10
CA MET A 187 -6.54 -20.19 -8.78
C MET A 187 -6.02 -19.39 -7.58
N ASP A 188 -6.32 -18.09 -7.54
CA ASP A 188 -6.03 -17.20 -6.42
C ASP A 188 -6.73 -17.70 -5.15
N SER A 189 -7.97 -18.22 -5.26
CA SER A 189 -8.75 -18.73 -4.13
C SER A 189 -8.18 -20.00 -3.49
N ALA A 190 -7.31 -20.75 -4.17
CA ALA A 190 -6.74 -21.98 -3.63
C ALA A 190 -5.91 -21.76 -2.35
N ASP A 191 -6.00 -22.70 -1.41
CA ASP A 191 -5.34 -22.69 -0.11
C ASP A 191 -4.10 -23.61 -0.06
N GLY A 192 -4.03 -24.58 -0.98
CA GLY A 192 -2.90 -25.49 -1.13
C GLY A 192 -2.84 -26.06 -2.55
N VAL A 193 -1.70 -26.67 -2.90
CA VAL A 193 -1.46 -27.16 -4.26
C VAL A 193 -1.07 -28.64 -4.25
N LEU A 194 -1.76 -29.45 -5.05
CA LEU A 194 -1.36 -30.82 -5.38
C LEU A 194 -0.68 -30.82 -6.75
N TRP A 195 0.62 -31.09 -6.78
CA TRP A 195 1.37 -31.21 -8.04
C TRP A 195 1.44 -32.66 -8.49
N LEU A 196 0.56 -33.01 -9.43
CA LEU A 196 0.47 -34.34 -10.01
C LEU A 196 1.47 -34.49 -11.15
N SER A 197 2.32 -35.50 -11.03
CA SER A 197 3.28 -35.89 -12.07
C SER A 197 3.21 -37.39 -12.30
N SER A 198 3.21 -37.84 -13.55
CA SER A 198 3.20 -39.28 -13.83
C SER A 198 4.52 -39.93 -13.43
N SER A 199 4.46 -41.13 -12.84
CA SER A 199 5.61 -41.90 -12.38
C SER A 199 6.55 -42.36 -13.51
N SER A 200 6.10 -42.28 -14.77
CA SER A 200 6.91 -42.57 -15.97
C SER A 200 7.84 -41.40 -16.34
N SER A 201 7.54 -40.20 -15.86
CA SER A 201 8.36 -39.00 -16.05
C SER A 201 8.21 -38.07 -14.85
N PRO A 202 8.64 -38.53 -13.64
CA PRO A 202 8.27 -37.92 -12.38
C PRO A 202 8.96 -36.58 -12.14
N GLY A 203 8.24 -35.61 -11.58
CA GLY A 203 8.76 -34.36 -11.06
C GLY A 203 9.37 -33.43 -12.11
N GLN A 204 8.76 -33.26 -13.30
CA GLN A 204 9.29 -32.33 -14.31
C GLN A 204 9.29 -30.88 -13.78
N VAL A 205 10.43 -30.42 -13.24
CA VAL A 205 10.56 -29.13 -12.52
C VAL A 205 10.21 -27.88 -13.34
N LYS A 206 10.21 -27.99 -14.67
CA LYS A 206 9.70 -26.93 -15.56
C LYS A 206 8.20 -26.66 -15.34
N GLU A 207 7.43 -27.68 -14.96
CA GLU A 207 6.02 -27.53 -14.58
C GLU A 207 5.89 -26.79 -13.25
N LEU A 208 6.75 -27.12 -12.29
CA LEU A 208 6.80 -26.44 -11.00
C LEU A 208 7.15 -24.94 -11.14
N ALA A 209 7.96 -24.58 -12.14
CA ALA A 209 8.23 -23.18 -12.49
C ALA A 209 6.96 -22.38 -12.80
N ALA A 210 5.97 -23.03 -13.40
CA ALA A 210 4.70 -22.40 -13.78
C ALA A 210 3.79 -22.13 -12.55
N LEU A 211 4.04 -22.80 -11.41
CA LEU A 211 3.38 -22.55 -10.13
C LEU A 211 4.06 -21.47 -9.28
N GLY A 212 5.17 -20.88 -9.75
CA GLY A 212 5.96 -19.97 -8.93
C GLY A 212 5.18 -18.76 -8.38
N GLN A 213 4.18 -18.25 -9.11
CA GLN A 213 3.31 -17.17 -8.62
C GLN A 213 2.46 -17.62 -7.43
N GLU A 214 1.81 -18.77 -7.52
CA GLU A 214 0.96 -19.30 -6.45
C GLU A 214 1.76 -19.68 -5.22
N LEU A 215 2.95 -20.28 -5.40
CA LEU A 215 3.78 -20.72 -4.30
C LEU A 215 4.49 -19.56 -3.57
N ARG A 216 4.76 -18.44 -4.25
CA ARG A 216 5.25 -17.21 -3.59
C ARG A 216 4.23 -16.61 -2.62
N ARG A 217 2.96 -17.00 -2.72
CA ARG A 217 1.93 -16.67 -1.73
C ARG A 217 1.92 -17.63 -0.54
N HIS A 218 2.99 -18.40 -0.32
CA HIS A 218 3.14 -19.30 0.84
C HIS A 218 2.11 -20.43 0.91
N LYS A 219 1.55 -20.83 -0.24
CA LYS A 219 0.68 -22.01 -0.34
C LYS A 219 1.50 -23.29 -0.17
N PRO A 220 1.10 -24.23 0.69
CA PRO A 220 1.80 -25.50 0.83
C PRO A 220 1.60 -26.37 -0.42
N LEU A 221 2.62 -27.17 -0.73
CA LEU A 221 2.72 -27.96 -1.96
C LEU A 221 2.91 -29.44 -1.64
N LEU A 222 2.02 -30.29 -2.14
CA LEU A 222 2.15 -31.75 -2.08
C LEU A 222 2.37 -32.34 -3.48
N PRO A 223 3.57 -32.87 -3.78
CA PRO A 223 3.80 -33.63 -5.00
C PRO A 223 3.14 -35.01 -4.94
N VAL A 224 2.39 -35.37 -5.99
CA VAL A 224 1.73 -36.68 -6.12
C VAL A 224 2.22 -37.37 -7.38
N LEU A 225 2.91 -38.51 -7.22
CA LEU A 225 3.39 -39.31 -8.33
C LEU A 225 2.30 -40.29 -8.77
N THR A 226 1.53 -39.90 -9.78
CA THR A 226 0.42 -40.70 -10.31
C THR A 226 0.90 -41.84 -11.20
N ARG A 227 0.03 -42.82 -11.46
CA ARG A 227 0.38 -44.01 -12.24
C ARG A 227 1.57 -44.77 -11.65
N SER A 228 1.61 -44.92 -10.33
CA SER A 228 2.64 -45.70 -9.63
C SER A 228 2.42 -47.21 -9.80
N ASP A 229 2.20 -47.62 -11.04
CA ASP A 229 1.94 -48.96 -11.52
C ASP A 229 2.76 -49.18 -12.80
N TYR A 230 2.92 -50.44 -13.18
CA TYR A 230 3.57 -50.86 -14.41
C TYR A 230 2.93 -52.16 -14.90
N PHE A 231 3.04 -52.42 -16.20
CA PHE A 231 2.64 -53.71 -16.76
C PHE A 231 3.82 -54.67 -16.66
N GLU A 232 3.56 -55.83 -16.07
CA GLU A 232 4.47 -56.97 -16.02
C GLU A 232 3.96 -58.02 -17.01
N GLU A 233 4.86 -58.61 -17.80
CA GLU A 233 4.53 -59.74 -18.66
C GLU A 233 4.51 -61.01 -17.81
N ASP A 234 3.39 -61.72 -17.81
CA ASP A 234 3.21 -62.98 -17.11
C ASP A 234 2.61 -64.03 -18.06
N GLU A 235 2.80 -65.30 -17.76
CA GLU A 235 2.25 -66.42 -18.54
C GLU A 235 1.10 -67.05 -17.75
N VAL A 236 -0.13 -66.80 -18.20
CA VAL A 236 -1.34 -67.41 -17.61
C VAL A 236 -1.91 -68.37 -18.62
N ASP A 237 -1.98 -69.66 -18.25
CA ASP A 237 -2.50 -70.75 -19.09
C ASP A 237 -1.82 -70.90 -20.47
N GLY A 238 -0.55 -70.51 -20.60
CA GLY A 238 0.24 -70.64 -21.83
C GLY A 238 0.17 -69.42 -22.77
N ASP A 239 -0.60 -68.39 -22.41
CA ASP A 239 -0.67 -67.12 -23.13
C ASP A 239 0.09 -66.02 -22.36
N ILE A 240 0.92 -65.27 -23.08
CA ILE A 240 1.59 -64.08 -22.52
C ILE A 240 0.52 -63.00 -22.31
N CYS A 241 0.29 -62.66 -21.05
CA CYS A 241 -0.64 -61.61 -20.65
C CYS A 241 0.11 -60.48 -19.94
N GLN A 242 -0.43 -59.26 -20.04
CA GLN A 242 0.09 -58.10 -19.31
C GLN A 242 -0.73 -57.90 -18.05
N ILE A 243 -0.09 -58.09 -16.89
CA ILE A 243 -0.71 -57.88 -15.57
C ILE A 243 -0.28 -56.51 -15.06
N LEU A 244 -1.24 -55.73 -14.60
CA LEU A 244 -0.96 -54.43 -13.98
C LEU A 244 -0.51 -54.65 -12.53
N CYS A 245 0.71 -54.21 -12.22
CA CYS A 245 1.33 -54.36 -10.91
C CYS A 245 1.58 -52.99 -10.27
N ASN A 246 1.46 -52.90 -8.95
CA ASN A 246 1.92 -51.73 -8.21
C ASN A 246 3.45 -51.69 -8.18
N LYS A 247 4.05 -50.50 -8.29
CA LYS A 247 5.48 -50.35 -7.98
C LYS A 247 5.79 -50.75 -6.54
N THR A 248 6.97 -51.30 -6.32
CA THR A 248 7.41 -51.71 -4.97
C THR A 248 7.65 -50.50 -4.06
N SER A 249 7.70 -50.73 -2.75
CA SER A 249 8.03 -49.69 -1.77
C SER A 249 9.37 -49.01 -2.07
N ASP A 250 10.37 -49.80 -2.47
CA ASP A 250 11.73 -49.32 -2.71
C ASP A 250 11.79 -48.46 -3.98
N GLN A 251 11.09 -48.89 -5.04
CA GLN A 251 10.96 -48.11 -6.27
C GLN A 251 10.27 -46.77 -6.02
N ARG A 252 9.17 -46.79 -5.24
CA ARG A 252 8.46 -45.57 -4.85
C ARG A 252 9.36 -44.65 -4.03
N TYR A 253 10.05 -45.18 -3.03
CA TYR A 253 10.96 -44.41 -2.19
C TYR A 253 12.06 -43.71 -2.99
N LEU A 254 12.70 -44.41 -3.93
CA LEU A 254 13.72 -43.82 -4.81
C LEU A 254 13.15 -42.70 -5.68
N GLN A 255 11.97 -42.89 -6.26
CA GLN A 255 11.32 -41.87 -7.10
C GLN A 255 10.86 -40.65 -6.27
N GLU A 256 10.23 -40.89 -5.11
CA GLU A 256 9.77 -39.84 -4.20
C GLU A 256 10.95 -38.98 -3.72
N THR A 257 12.07 -39.61 -3.33
CA THR A 257 13.28 -38.91 -2.86
C THR A 257 13.94 -38.07 -3.96
N ASP A 258 14.05 -38.62 -5.17
CA ASP A 258 14.59 -37.89 -6.32
C ASP A 258 13.73 -36.66 -6.65
N VAL A 259 12.41 -36.82 -6.69
CA VAL A 259 11.47 -35.72 -6.95
C VAL A 259 11.55 -34.66 -5.86
N GLN A 260 11.64 -35.07 -4.59
CA GLN A 260 11.76 -34.14 -3.46
C GLN A 260 13.01 -33.28 -3.61
N THR A 261 14.15 -33.89 -3.90
CA THR A 261 15.43 -33.18 -4.07
C THR A 261 15.33 -32.13 -5.18
N ARG A 262 14.85 -32.55 -6.36
CA ARG A 262 14.73 -31.65 -7.52
C ARG A 262 13.68 -30.56 -7.31
N ALA A 263 12.61 -30.85 -6.58
CA ALA A 263 11.60 -29.84 -6.23
C ALA A 263 12.18 -28.77 -5.29
N ILE A 264 12.96 -29.16 -4.27
CA ILE A 264 13.64 -28.22 -3.35
C ILE A 264 14.56 -27.27 -4.15
N ASP A 265 15.43 -27.83 -5.01
CA ASP A 265 16.35 -27.03 -5.83
C ASP A 265 15.60 -26.00 -6.69
N GLN A 266 14.47 -26.42 -7.26
CA GLN A 266 13.63 -25.55 -8.06
C GLN A 266 12.91 -24.48 -7.22
N LEU A 267 12.43 -24.80 -6.02
CA LEU A 267 11.81 -23.82 -5.11
C LEU A 267 12.82 -22.72 -4.71
N ILE A 268 14.03 -23.12 -4.35
CA ILE A 268 15.14 -22.18 -4.05
C ILE A 268 15.41 -21.27 -5.25
N THR A 269 15.48 -21.85 -6.45
CA THR A 269 15.69 -21.10 -7.70
C THR A 269 14.59 -20.06 -7.95
N MET A 270 13.34 -20.39 -7.59
CA MET A 270 12.18 -19.49 -7.71
C MET A 270 12.04 -18.49 -6.56
N ARG A 271 12.94 -18.52 -5.55
CA ARG A 271 12.83 -17.77 -4.30
C ARG A 271 11.55 -18.07 -3.52
N VAL A 272 11.19 -19.34 -3.47
CA VAL A 272 10.09 -19.87 -2.65
C VAL A 272 10.70 -20.64 -1.49
N ASP A 273 10.14 -20.49 -0.29
CA ASP A 273 10.62 -21.21 0.90
C ASP A 273 10.41 -22.73 0.74
N PRO A 274 11.48 -23.56 0.81
CA PRO A 274 11.37 -25.01 0.75
C PRO A 274 10.51 -25.64 1.86
N VAL A 275 10.26 -24.94 2.97
CA VAL A 275 9.36 -25.39 4.06
C VAL A 275 7.94 -25.69 3.56
N LEU A 276 7.51 -25.04 2.47
CA LEU A 276 6.19 -25.26 1.88
C LEU A 276 6.02 -26.65 1.23
N LEU A 277 7.12 -27.34 0.93
CA LEU A 277 7.12 -28.63 0.24
C LEU A 277 6.85 -29.79 1.20
N GLN A 278 5.73 -30.48 1.00
CA GLN A 278 5.43 -31.75 1.64
C GLN A 278 6.16 -32.92 0.96
N SER A 279 6.33 -34.02 1.68
CA SER A 279 6.95 -35.24 1.15
C SER A 279 6.15 -35.81 -0.03
N PRO A 280 6.79 -36.08 -1.19
CA PRO A 280 6.10 -36.67 -2.35
C PRO A 280 5.46 -38.03 -2.04
N ILE A 281 4.30 -38.30 -2.62
CA ILE A 281 3.58 -39.57 -2.43
C ILE A 281 3.22 -40.20 -3.79
N SER A 282 3.51 -41.49 -3.94
CA SER A 282 3.15 -42.27 -5.13
C SER A 282 1.79 -42.94 -5.01
N THR A 283 0.96 -42.81 -6.05
CA THR A 283 -0.41 -43.36 -6.10
C THR A 283 -0.75 -44.04 -7.42
N SER A 284 -1.62 -45.05 -7.38
CA SER A 284 -2.19 -45.69 -8.58
C SER A 284 -3.72 -45.73 -8.54
N SER A 285 -4.35 -44.79 -9.26
CA SER A 285 -5.82 -44.74 -9.41
C SER A 285 -6.38 -45.96 -10.13
N GLN A 286 -5.69 -46.48 -11.16
CA GLN A 286 -6.18 -47.62 -11.95
C GLN A 286 -6.19 -48.90 -11.13
N MET A 287 -5.11 -49.17 -10.38
CA MET A 287 -5.04 -50.35 -9.50
C MET A 287 -6.12 -50.32 -8.42
N LEU A 288 -6.40 -49.13 -7.86
CA LEU A 288 -7.43 -49.01 -6.83
C LEU A 288 -8.84 -49.25 -7.38
N LYS A 289 -9.14 -48.72 -8.57
CA LYS A 289 -10.40 -48.96 -9.29
C LYS A 289 -10.58 -50.45 -9.60
N ASN A 290 -9.55 -51.12 -10.11
CA ASN A 290 -9.60 -52.55 -10.46
C ASN A 290 -9.84 -53.46 -9.25
N ALA A 291 -9.39 -53.04 -8.07
CA ALA A 291 -9.52 -53.78 -6.82
C ALA A 291 -10.79 -53.41 -6.01
N ASP A 292 -11.71 -52.65 -6.61
CA ASP A 292 -12.97 -52.21 -5.99
C ASP A 292 -12.81 -51.54 -4.61
N PHE A 293 -11.75 -50.72 -4.46
CA PHE A 293 -11.53 -49.87 -3.29
C PHE A 293 -11.42 -50.61 -1.94
N ASN A 294 -11.03 -51.89 -1.94
CA ASN A 294 -10.83 -52.62 -0.69
C ASN A 294 -9.64 -52.09 0.14
N ASP A 295 -9.63 -52.36 1.45
CA ASP A 295 -8.65 -51.80 2.40
C ASP A 295 -7.19 -52.17 2.05
N GLN A 296 -6.96 -53.40 1.59
CA GLN A 296 -5.62 -53.84 1.19
C GLN A 296 -5.15 -53.08 -0.05
N ALA A 297 -6.04 -52.86 -1.02
CA ALA A 297 -5.76 -52.08 -2.22
C ALA A 297 -5.49 -50.61 -1.87
N MET A 298 -6.22 -50.01 -0.93
CA MET A 298 -5.97 -48.65 -0.45
C MET A 298 -4.55 -48.48 0.11
N GLN A 299 -4.05 -49.49 0.82
CA GLN A 299 -2.66 -49.52 1.28
C GLN A 299 -1.66 -49.73 0.13
N MET A 300 -1.85 -50.79 -0.68
CA MET A 300 -0.91 -51.18 -1.74
C MET A 300 -0.78 -50.13 -2.85
N THR A 301 -1.85 -49.38 -3.14
CA THR A 301 -1.88 -48.34 -4.17
C THR A 301 -1.41 -46.98 -3.67
N GLY A 302 -1.10 -46.84 -2.38
CA GLY A 302 -0.56 -45.62 -1.77
C GLY A 302 -1.62 -44.61 -1.30
N PHE A 303 -2.92 -44.93 -1.38
CA PHE A 303 -3.99 -44.00 -0.98
C PHE A 303 -4.08 -43.77 0.53
N ASN A 304 -3.76 -44.75 1.38
CA ASN A 304 -3.68 -44.49 2.83
C ASN A 304 -2.61 -43.43 3.16
N ARG A 305 -1.40 -43.58 2.59
CA ARG A 305 -0.32 -42.58 2.72
C ARG A 305 -0.72 -41.21 2.14
N LEU A 306 -1.50 -41.21 1.05
CA LEU A 306 -2.03 -39.98 0.47
C LEU A 306 -2.96 -39.27 1.44
N PHE A 307 -3.89 -39.97 2.09
CA PHE A 307 -4.80 -39.36 3.06
C PHE A 307 -4.05 -38.80 4.27
N ASP A 308 -3.02 -39.49 4.76
CA ASP A 308 -2.13 -38.97 5.80
C ASP A 308 -1.41 -37.69 5.33
N ALA A 309 -0.87 -37.70 4.11
CA ALA A 309 -0.21 -36.53 3.53
C ALA A 309 -1.16 -35.35 3.29
N LEU A 310 -2.41 -35.61 2.88
CA LEU A 310 -3.45 -34.59 2.74
C LEU A 310 -3.81 -34.00 4.10
N LEU A 311 -3.89 -34.81 5.16
CA LEU A 311 -4.12 -34.33 6.52
C LEU A 311 -2.98 -33.38 6.97
N HIS A 312 -1.73 -33.74 6.68
CA HIS A 312 -0.56 -32.90 6.95
C HIS A 312 -0.52 -31.63 6.09
N LEU A 313 -1.05 -31.66 4.87
CA LEU A 313 -1.15 -30.51 3.98
C LEU A 313 -2.26 -29.52 4.40
N ILE A 314 -3.36 -30.04 4.95
CA ILE A 314 -4.52 -29.24 5.31
C ILE A 314 -4.22 -28.22 6.42
N GLN A 315 -3.42 -28.60 7.42
CA GLN A 315 -3.03 -27.69 8.52
C GLN A 315 -2.36 -26.39 8.03
N PRO A 316 -1.26 -26.44 7.25
CA PRO A 316 -0.67 -25.23 6.69
C PRO A 316 -1.58 -24.54 5.66
N ALA A 317 -2.44 -25.28 4.94
CA ALA A 317 -3.39 -24.68 4.00
C ALA A 317 -4.46 -23.85 4.73
N LEU A 318 -4.97 -24.34 5.87
CA LEU A 318 -5.87 -23.59 6.75
C LEU A 318 -5.18 -22.36 7.33
N ALA A 319 -3.96 -22.52 7.84
CA ALA A 319 -3.21 -21.40 8.39
C ALA A 319 -2.97 -20.30 7.35
N TYR A 320 -2.73 -20.68 6.08
CA TYR A 320 -2.69 -19.75 4.95
C TYR A 320 -4.05 -19.12 4.66
N LYS A 321 -5.11 -19.94 4.52
CA LYS A 321 -6.49 -19.47 4.24
C LYS A 321 -6.93 -18.41 5.25
N GLN A 322 -6.64 -18.67 6.51
CA GLN A 322 -6.94 -17.79 7.63
C GLN A 322 -6.18 -16.44 7.48
N ARG A 323 -4.88 -16.46 7.14
CA ARG A 323 -4.06 -15.24 6.98
C ARG A 323 -4.35 -14.45 5.70
N LYS A 324 -4.78 -15.12 4.64
CA LYS A 324 -4.92 -14.57 3.29
C LYS A 324 -5.77 -13.29 3.19
N PRO A 325 -6.94 -13.14 3.84
CA PRO A 325 -7.68 -11.88 3.82
C PRO A 325 -6.88 -10.73 4.44
N ALA A 326 -6.16 -11.00 5.54
CA ALA A 326 -5.33 -10.01 6.20
C ALA A 326 -4.10 -9.64 5.35
N GLU A 327 -3.45 -10.60 4.70
CA GLU A 327 -2.35 -10.32 3.76
C GLU A 327 -2.82 -9.52 2.55
N ALA A 328 -3.98 -9.86 1.99
CA ALA A 328 -4.55 -9.14 0.85
C ALA A 328 -4.87 -7.67 1.20
N LEU A 329 -5.49 -7.44 2.37
CA LEU A 329 -5.75 -6.08 2.85
C LEU A 329 -4.44 -5.34 3.11
N LEU A 330 -3.46 -5.98 3.76
CA LEU A 330 -2.16 -5.37 4.04
C LEU A 330 -1.46 -4.93 2.75
N HIS A 331 -1.39 -5.80 1.75
CA HIS A 331 -0.79 -5.47 0.45
C HIS A 331 -1.53 -4.31 -0.22
N HIS A 332 -2.85 -4.28 -0.16
CA HIS A 332 -3.63 -3.16 -0.67
C HIS A 332 -3.30 -1.85 0.03
N LEU A 333 -3.25 -1.84 1.36
CA LEU A 333 -2.90 -0.65 2.15
C LEU A 333 -1.46 -0.17 1.84
N GLN A 334 -0.51 -1.09 1.65
CA GLN A 334 0.86 -0.74 1.31
C GLN A 334 0.99 -0.17 -0.11
N GLU A 335 0.40 -0.84 -1.10
CA GLU A 335 0.61 -0.52 -2.52
C GLU A 335 -0.32 0.57 -3.05
N GLN A 336 -1.59 0.56 -2.63
CA GLN A 336 -2.61 1.45 -3.17
C GLN A 336 -2.84 2.70 -2.31
N ILE A 337 -2.46 2.67 -1.03
CA ILE A 337 -2.66 3.79 -0.09
C ILE A 337 -1.32 4.43 0.28
N LEU A 338 -0.41 3.68 0.90
CA LEU A 338 0.83 4.23 1.44
C LEU A 338 1.84 4.64 0.35
N THR A 339 2.04 3.78 -0.66
CA THR A 339 3.04 4.03 -1.71
C THR A 339 2.77 5.32 -2.51
N PRO A 340 1.53 5.62 -2.97
CA PRO A 340 1.22 6.90 -3.62
C PRO A 340 1.48 8.11 -2.73
N LEU A 341 1.17 8.03 -1.42
CA LEU A 341 1.48 9.10 -0.48
C LEU A 341 3.00 9.33 -0.38
N GLN A 342 3.79 8.26 -0.32
CA GLN A 342 5.25 8.36 -0.26
C GLN A 342 5.87 8.90 -1.56
N LEU A 343 5.33 8.52 -2.72
CA LEU A 343 5.90 8.90 -4.01
C LEU A 343 5.44 10.28 -4.51
N GLU A 344 4.24 10.72 -4.12
CA GLU A 344 3.64 11.93 -4.67
C GLU A 344 3.47 13.04 -3.63
N VAL A 345 3.04 12.71 -2.40
CA VAL A 345 2.73 13.72 -1.36
C VAL A 345 3.97 14.11 -0.55
N VAL A 346 4.75 13.14 -0.09
CA VAL A 346 5.96 13.40 0.73
C VAL A 346 6.97 14.33 0.02
N PRO A 347 7.27 14.16 -1.28
CA PRO A 347 8.17 15.06 -1.99
C PRO A 347 7.64 16.50 -2.08
N GLN A 348 6.33 16.68 -2.27
CA GLN A 348 5.70 18.00 -2.30
C GLN A 348 5.79 18.70 -0.94
N LEU A 349 5.55 17.97 0.16
CA LEU A 349 5.74 18.49 1.51
C LEU A 349 7.18 18.95 1.74
N HIS A 350 8.18 18.18 1.28
CA HIS A 350 9.58 18.56 1.37
C HIS A 350 9.91 19.82 0.55
N GLN A 351 9.36 19.91 -0.67
CA GLN A 351 9.51 21.09 -1.52
C GLN A 351 8.91 22.35 -0.87
N LEU A 352 7.71 22.26 -0.31
CA LEU A 352 7.08 23.36 0.44
C LEU A 352 7.94 23.79 1.63
N GLN A 353 8.50 22.83 2.38
CA GLN A 353 9.37 23.12 3.52
C GLN A 353 10.65 23.87 3.10
N LEU A 354 11.23 23.52 1.95
CA LEU A 354 12.35 24.24 1.34
C LEU A 354 11.94 25.65 0.89
N GLN A 355 10.79 25.80 0.22
CA GLN A 355 10.27 27.11 -0.20
C GLN A 355 10.03 28.04 1.01
N LEU A 356 9.43 27.53 2.08
CA LEU A 356 9.21 28.29 3.32
C LEU A 356 10.53 28.71 3.96
N SER A 357 11.52 27.81 4.02
CA SER A 357 12.85 28.12 4.57
C SER A 357 13.54 29.22 3.77
N ASN A 358 13.43 29.17 2.45
CA ASN A 358 13.95 30.21 1.56
C ASN A 358 13.22 31.54 1.78
N ALA A 359 11.87 31.53 1.88
CA ALA A 359 11.07 32.72 2.15
C ALA A 359 11.46 33.38 3.48
N ILE A 360 11.64 32.60 4.55
CA ILE A 360 12.09 33.10 5.86
C ILE A 360 13.47 33.74 5.74
N SER A 361 14.43 33.09 5.07
CA SER A 361 15.77 33.64 4.91
C SER A 361 15.81 34.94 4.08
N ALA A 362 14.88 35.11 3.14
CA ALA A 362 14.75 36.31 2.32
C ALA A 362 14.14 37.51 3.06
N LEU A 363 13.43 37.31 4.19
CA LEU A 363 12.77 38.39 4.92
C LEU A 363 13.74 39.49 5.38
N LEU A 364 14.96 39.14 5.80
CA LEU A 364 15.95 40.13 6.22
C LEU A 364 16.40 41.01 5.05
N GLN A 365 16.52 40.44 3.85
CA GLN A 365 16.83 41.20 2.64
C GLN A 365 15.65 42.12 2.26
N HIS A 366 14.42 41.63 2.36
CA HIS A 366 13.21 42.43 2.12
C HIS A 366 13.11 43.60 3.10
N LYS A 367 13.41 43.39 4.39
CA LYS A 367 13.49 44.45 5.41
C LYS A 367 14.43 45.56 4.98
N GLN A 368 15.67 45.20 4.61
CA GLN A 368 16.67 46.19 4.19
C GLN A 368 16.26 46.94 2.92
N GLN A 369 15.60 46.27 1.97
CA GLN A 369 15.10 46.91 0.75
C GLN A 369 14.00 47.95 1.06
N ILE A 370 13.02 47.59 1.90
CA ILE A 370 11.92 48.49 2.30
C ILE A 370 12.48 49.73 2.98
N ILE A 371 13.38 49.57 3.97
CA ILE A 371 13.99 50.68 4.70
C ILE A 371 14.79 51.56 3.74
N THR A 372 15.65 50.97 2.91
CA THR A 372 16.54 51.72 2.01
C THR A 372 15.76 52.51 0.95
N GLN A 373 14.71 51.93 0.38
CA GLN A 373 13.90 52.61 -0.64
C GLN A 373 13.08 53.75 -0.04
N THR A 374 12.42 53.49 1.11
CA THR A 374 11.67 54.52 1.85
C THR A 374 12.58 55.67 2.25
N TRP A 375 13.76 55.34 2.80
CA TRP A 375 14.79 56.31 3.20
C TRP A 375 15.20 57.23 2.05
N ARG A 376 15.59 56.63 0.91
CA ARG A 376 16.07 57.37 -0.26
C ARG A 376 15.00 58.33 -0.79
N SER A 377 13.75 57.88 -0.84
CA SER A 377 12.62 58.71 -1.26
C SER A 377 12.36 59.87 -0.28
N MET A 378 12.42 59.60 1.03
CA MET A 378 12.23 60.62 2.07
C MET A 378 13.33 61.68 2.06
N ILE A 379 14.60 61.27 1.97
CA ILE A 379 15.74 62.20 1.95
C ILE A 379 15.76 63.06 0.69
N ALA A 380 15.33 62.53 -0.45
CA ALA A 380 15.24 63.30 -1.69
C ALA A 380 14.22 64.46 -1.59
N THR A 381 13.14 64.29 -0.83
CA THR A 381 12.07 65.30 -0.66
C THR A 381 12.21 66.14 0.61
N LEU A 382 13.10 65.74 1.53
CA LEU A 382 13.29 66.43 2.81
C LEU A 382 13.70 67.91 2.66
N PRO A 383 14.64 68.30 1.76
CA PRO A 383 15.01 69.70 1.60
C PRO A 383 13.84 70.60 1.20
N SER A 384 13.01 70.15 0.25
CA SER A 384 11.85 70.94 -0.21
C SER A 384 10.78 71.10 0.88
N LEU A 385 10.58 70.07 1.71
CA LEU A 385 9.68 70.12 2.86
C LEU A 385 10.19 71.06 3.95
N LEU A 386 11.49 71.02 4.24
CA LEU A 386 12.12 71.93 5.20
C LEU A 386 11.97 73.39 4.76
N GLU A 387 12.18 73.69 3.47
CA GLU A 387 12.03 75.03 2.91
C GLU A 387 10.59 75.54 2.94
N GLN A 388 9.61 74.68 2.65
CA GLN A 388 8.19 75.02 2.68
C GLN A 388 7.72 75.47 4.07
N HIS A 389 8.15 74.78 5.13
CA HIS A 389 7.77 75.07 6.51
C HIS A 389 8.71 76.05 7.23
N ALA A 390 9.82 76.46 6.60
CA ALA A 390 10.82 77.36 7.20
C ALA A 390 10.23 78.74 7.56
N LYS A 391 9.43 79.34 6.68
CA LYS A 391 8.90 80.72 6.88
C LYS A 391 7.99 80.85 8.10
N GLN A 392 7.23 79.81 8.42
CA GLN A 392 6.29 79.78 9.54
C GLN A 392 6.88 79.10 10.78
N GLN A 393 8.09 78.53 10.66
CA GLN A 393 8.77 77.75 11.71
C GLN A 393 7.87 76.65 12.31
N ALA A 394 6.97 76.09 11.48
CA ALA A 394 5.93 75.17 11.90
C ALA A 394 6.49 73.74 11.98
N VAL A 395 7.26 73.47 13.03
CA VAL A 395 7.93 72.17 13.26
C VAL A 395 6.92 71.03 13.42
N ASP A 396 5.80 71.28 14.11
CA ASP A 396 4.75 70.26 14.29
C ASP A 396 4.07 69.88 12.96
N GLU A 397 3.83 70.88 12.09
CA GLU A 397 3.28 70.64 10.75
C GLU A 397 4.27 69.88 9.85
N LEU A 398 5.56 70.21 9.94
CA LEU A 398 6.64 69.47 9.27
C LEU A 398 6.66 68.00 9.71
N TYR A 399 6.60 67.71 11.01
CA TYR A 399 6.60 66.34 11.53
C TYR A 399 5.34 65.56 11.13
N SER A 400 4.19 66.22 11.10
CA SER A 400 2.94 65.63 10.59
C SER A 400 3.07 65.28 9.09
N ALA A 401 3.58 66.20 8.27
CA ALA A 401 3.79 65.98 6.85
C ALA A 401 4.80 64.84 6.57
N LEU A 402 5.92 64.81 7.31
CA LEU A 402 6.91 63.73 7.22
C LEU A 402 6.34 62.38 7.64
N THR A 403 5.53 62.33 8.69
CA THR A 403 4.87 61.09 9.15
C THR A 403 3.93 60.56 8.08
N GLN A 404 3.09 61.43 7.50
CA GLN A 404 2.15 61.07 6.46
C GLN A 404 2.87 60.56 5.20
N GLN A 405 3.93 61.24 4.78
CA GLN A 405 4.73 60.83 3.63
C GLN A 405 5.46 59.51 3.87
N ALA A 406 6.08 59.34 5.04
CA ALA A 406 6.75 58.10 5.42
C ALA A 406 5.80 56.92 5.45
N GLN A 407 4.58 57.11 6.00
CA GLN A 407 3.54 56.08 6.03
C GLN A 407 3.07 55.70 4.62
N GLN A 408 2.88 56.67 3.73
CA GLN A 408 2.48 56.41 2.35
C GLN A 408 3.57 55.62 1.59
N LEU A 409 4.83 56.03 1.73
CA LEU A 409 5.96 55.33 1.10
C LEU A 409 6.15 53.92 1.68
N LEU A 410 6.11 53.77 3.01
CA LEU A 410 6.21 52.48 3.68
C LEU A 410 5.13 51.52 3.19
N SER A 411 3.86 51.94 3.21
CA SER A 411 2.75 51.09 2.77
C SER A 411 2.91 50.66 1.30
N GLN A 412 3.37 51.55 0.42
CA GLN A 412 3.65 51.23 -0.98
C GLN A 412 4.82 50.23 -1.13
N HIS A 413 5.94 50.46 -0.44
CA HIS A 413 7.11 49.57 -0.53
C HIS A 413 6.82 48.20 0.11
N ILE A 414 6.10 48.16 1.24
CA ILE A 414 5.63 46.92 1.86
C ILE A 414 4.71 46.16 0.90
N ALA A 415 3.70 46.82 0.32
CA ALA A 415 2.78 46.16 -0.61
C ALA A 415 3.47 45.60 -1.86
N ASN A 416 4.55 46.24 -2.33
CA ASN A 416 5.31 45.76 -3.48
C ASN A 416 6.25 44.60 -3.12
N THR A 417 7.01 44.71 -2.02
CA THR A 417 8.04 43.74 -1.64
C THR A 417 7.46 42.52 -0.93
N LEU A 418 6.37 42.69 -0.17
CA LEU A 418 5.69 41.63 0.61
C LEU A 418 4.28 41.35 0.05
N SER A 419 4.13 41.43 -1.27
CA SER A 419 2.85 41.21 -1.97
C SER A 419 2.24 39.82 -1.77
N ASP A 420 3.06 38.83 -1.40
CA ASP A 420 2.63 37.47 -1.10
C ASP A 420 1.87 37.35 0.24
N TYR A 421 1.95 38.36 1.11
CA TYR A 421 1.43 38.30 2.49
C TYR A 421 0.22 39.23 2.67
N GLN A 422 -0.82 38.72 3.33
CA GLN A 422 -1.97 39.51 3.77
C GLN A 422 -1.70 40.10 5.16
N LEU A 423 -0.98 41.22 5.16
CA LEU A 423 -0.51 41.86 6.39
C LEU A 423 -1.55 42.84 6.98
N GLN A 424 -1.65 42.86 8.31
CA GLN A 424 -2.41 43.86 9.05
C GLN A 424 -1.44 44.62 9.97
N TYR A 425 -1.04 45.82 9.56
CA TYR A 425 -0.10 46.66 10.31
C TYR A 425 -0.74 47.98 10.75
N ALA A 426 -0.35 48.43 11.94
CA ALA A 426 -0.76 49.72 12.49
C ALA A 426 -0.16 50.89 11.68
N PRO A 427 -0.80 52.07 11.68
CA PRO A 427 -0.19 53.26 11.10
C PRO A 427 1.12 53.60 11.81
N LEU A 428 2.05 54.24 11.08
CA LEU A 428 3.33 54.66 11.65
C LEU A 428 3.08 55.63 12.81
N ASN A 429 3.73 55.39 13.95
CA ASN A 429 3.69 56.32 15.08
C ASN A 429 4.23 57.70 14.65
N PRO A 430 3.63 58.82 15.13
CA PRO A 430 4.08 60.16 14.78
C PRO A 430 5.59 60.35 14.94
N LEU A 431 6.24 60.85 13.90
CA LEU A 431 7.67 61.09 13.91
C LEU A 431 8.01 62.28 14.82
N GLN A 432 8.26 62.00 16.10
CA GLN A 432 8.79 62.99 17.05
C GLN A 432 10.32 62.96 17.13
N PHE A 433 10.96 64.10 16.92
CA PHE A 433 12.42 64.27 17.06
C PHE A 433 12.72 65.08 18.34
N ALA A 434 13.99 65.22 18.74
CA ALA A 434 14.35 65.80 20.04
C ALA A 434 13.67 67.16 20.33
N GLU A 435 13.24 67.39 21.58
CA GLU A 435 12.41 68.54 22.03
C GLU A 435 13.04 69.94 21.82
N HIS A 436 14.29 70.02 21.40
CA HIS A 436 15.04 71.27 21.21
C HIS A 436 15.38 71.58 19.74
N LEU A 437 14.85 70.79 18.80
CA LEU A 437 15.05 71.02 17.37
C LEU A 437 14.08 72.08 16.85
N ALA A 438 14.62 73.24 16.50
CA ALA A 438 13.91 74.33 15.86
C ALA A 438 14.71 74.83 14.65
N TYR A 439 14.03 75.59 13.79
CA TYR A 439 14.70 76.31 12.71
C TYR A 439 15.70 77.33 13.28
N GLU A 440 16.90 77.38 12.71
CA GLU A 440 17.92 78.35 13.13
C GLU A 440 17.63 79.70 12.49
N VAL A 441 17.17 80.67 13.28
CA VAL A 441 16.83 82.00 12.78
C VAL A 441 18.02 82.94 12.96
N ILE A 442 18.54 83.47 11.85
CA ILE A 442 19.60 84.47 11.84
C ILE A 442 18.94 85.84 11.73
N TYR A 443 19.10 86.67 12.77
CA TYR A 443 18.57 88.03 12.81
C TYR A 443 19.60 89.05 12.35
N ALA A 444 19.15 90.18 11.81
CA ALA A 444 19.97 91.36 11.58
C ALA A 444 20.42 91.99 12.91
N ASP A 445 21.43 92.87 12.86
CA ASP A 445 22.01 93.53 14.03
C ASP A 445 20.99 94.32 14.89
N ASP A 446 19.80 94.61 14.35
CA ASP A 446 18.69 95.27 15.04
C ASP A 446 17.75 94.31 15.81
N ALA A 447 17.99 92.99 15.74
CA ALA A 447 17.20 91.92 16.34
C ALA A 447 15.71 91.88 15.91
N THR A 448 15.33 92.58 14.83
CA THR A 448 13.95 92.67 14.35
C THR A 448 13.75 92.12 12.95
N GLU A 449 14.77 92.13 12.09
CA GLU A 449 14.68 91.59 10.73
C GLU A 449 15.31 90.19 10.63
N ILE A 450 14.60 89.21 10.04
CA ILE A 450 15.11 87.85 9.81
C ILE A 450 15.93 87.85 8.51
N LEU A 451 17.24 87.61 8.61
CA LEU A 451 18.16 87.56 7.48
C LEU A 451 18.16 86.20 6.77
N ALA A 452 18.11 85.10 7.53
CA ALA A 452 18.11 83.75 6.99
C ALA A 452 17.54 82.75 8.00
N ILE A 453 16.97 81.65 7.50
CA ILE A 453 16.49 80.52 8.30
C ILE A 453 17.27 79.27 7.89
N GLY A 454 18.18 78.82 8.77
CA GLY A 454 18.97 77.60 8.60
C GLY A 454 18.21 76.36 9.06
N HIS A 455 18.42 75.24 8.35
CA HIS A 455 17.77 73.96 8.63
C HIS A 455 18.74 72.77 8.60
N ASP A 456 20.06 73.00 8.62
CA ASP A 456 21.07 71.95 8.49
C ASP A 456 21.09 70.98 9.69
N ARG A 457 20.85 71.49 10.91
CA ARG A 457 20.71 70.66 12.11
C ARG A 457 19.45 69.81 12.07
N LEU A 458 18.32 70.40 11.65
CA LEU A 458 17.05 69.69 11.44
C LEU A 458 17.21 68.58 10.40
N TYR A 459 17.84 68.89 9.26
CA TYR A 459 18.13 67.91 8.22
C TYR A 459 18.96 66.75 8.78
N SER A 460 20.05 67.03 9.50
CA SER A 460 20.96 66.00 10.02
C SER A 460 20.31 65.09 11.06
N GLU A 461 19.54 65.66 11.99
CA GLU A 461 18.84 64.89 13.04
C GLU A 461 17.67 64.06 12.49
N ILE A 462 16.86 64.65 11.60
CA ILE A 462 15.78 63.91 10.92
C ILE A 462 16.39 62.77 10.09
N SER A 463 17.48 63.06 9.36
CA SER A 463 18.24 62.09 8.57
C SER A 463 19.02 61.05 9.41
N HIS A 464 19.15 61.20 10.72
CA HIS A 464 19.72 60.14 11.54
C HIS A 464 18.62 59.31 12.21
N SER A 465 17.62 59.98 12.78
CA SER A 465 16.57 59.33 13.57
C SER A 465 15.52 58.62 12.73
N LEU A 466 15.22 59.10 11.51
CA LEU A 466 14.22 58.48 10.65
C LEU A 466 14.61 57.01 10.33
N TRP A 467 15.91 56.67 10.20
CA TRP A 467 16.32 55.32 9.82
C TRP A 467 15.99 54.33 10.93
N GLN A 468 16.28 54.70 12.19
CA GLN A 468 15.97 53.90 13.37
C GLN A 468 14.45 53.67 13.51
N LYS A 469 13.64 54.68 13.21
CA LYS A 469 12.17 54.57 13.28
C LYS A 469 11.60 53.68 12.18
N LEU A 470 12.13 53.78 10.96
CA LEU A 470 11.76 52.88 9.86
C LEU A 470 12.19 51.44 10.17
N ASP A 471 13.33 51.24 10.80
CA ASP A 471 13.85 49.93 11.22
C ASP A 471 12.94 49.25 12.24
N LEU A 472 12.58 49.96 13.31
CA LEU A 472 11.65 49.51 14.36
C LEU A 472 10.28 49.12 13.78
N TYR A 473 9.71 49.96 12.92
CA TYR A 473 8.42 49.67 12.29
C TYR A 473 8.50 48.46 11.35
N SER A 474 9.58 48.36 10.57
CA SER A 474 9.78 47.24 9.66
C SER A 474 10.01 45.92 10.40
N ASP A 475 10.59 45.95 11.61
CA ASP A 475 10.73 44.75 12.45
C ASP A 475 9.38 44.14 12.84
N GLU A 476 8.39 44.96 13.21
CA GLU A 476 7.05 44.46 13.54
C GLU A 476 6.39 43.77 12.33
N VAL A 477 6.50 44.38 11.15
CA VAL A 477 5.94 43.82 9.90
C VAL A 477 6.63 42.50 9.52
N ILE A 478 7.96 42.44 9.62
CA ILE A 478 8.73 41.24 9.30
C ILE A 478 8.49 40.12 10.31
N ALA A 479 8.31 40.46 11.59
CA ALA A 479 7.96 39.50 12.63
C ALA A 479 6.63 38.80 12.32
N GLN A 480 5.60 39.53 11.85
CA GLN A 480 4.34 38.95 11.42
C GLN A 480 4.53 37.95 10.26
N CYS A 481 5.31 38.30 9.24
CA CYS A 481 5.63 37.38 8.14
C CYS A 481 6.35 36.13 8.63
N GLN A 482 7.32 36.30 9.53
CA GLN A 482 8.12 35.20 10.06
C GLN A 482 7.28 34.23 10.91
N GLU A 483 6.38 34.75 11.75
CA GLU A 483 5.45 33.94 12.56
C GLU A 483 4.52 33.12 11.68
N LEU A 484 3.95 33.75 10.64
CA LEU A 484 3.10 33.07 9.66
C LEU A 484 3.83 31.92 8.96
N LEU A 485 5.03 32.17 8.42
CA LEU A 485 5.80 31.15 7.70
C LEU A 485 6.23 30.02 8.63
N SER A 486 6.59 30.34 9.88
CA SER A 486 7.00 29.34 10.88
C SER A 486 5.83 28.43 11.28
N ASN A 487 4.61 28.99 11.41
CA ASN A 487 3.40 28.20 11.66
C ASN A 487 3.13 27.21 10.52
N LEU A 488 3.26 27.66 9.26
CA LEU A 488 3.13 26.77 8.10
C LEU A 488 4.19 25.65 8.10
N GLN A 489 5.44 25.95 8.50
CA GLN A 489 6.48 24.94 8.64
C GLN A 489 6.13 23.89 9.70
N GLU A 490 5.56 24.30 10.83
CA GLU A 490 5.13 23.40 11.91
C GLU A 490 3.97 22.49 11.46
N GLN A 491 3.01 23.03 10.72
CA GLN A 491 1.92 22.24 10.13
C GLN A 491 2.46 21.17 9.18
N ILE A 492 3.38 21.53 8.27
CA ILE A 492 4.00 20.58 7.32
C ILE A 492 4.79 19.50 8.06
N ALA A 493 5.59 19.89 9.06
CA ALA A 493 6.39 18.96 9.85
C ALA A 493 5.49 17.96 10.61
N THR A 494 4.35 18.42 11.11
CA THR A 494 3.36 17.57 11.79
C THR A 494 2.80 16.50 10.85
N ILE A 495 2.45 16.86 9.61
CA ILE A 495 1.95 15.90 8.61
C ILE A 495 3.04 14.89 8.23
N GLN A 496 4.27 15.36 7.97
CA GLN A 496 5.40 14.49 7.62
C GLN A 496 5.67 13.47 8.73
N GLN A 497 5.69 13.91 9.99
CA GLN A 497 5.89 13.03 11.13
C GLN A 497 4.73 12.05 11.30
N GLY A 498 3.49 12.48 11.06
CA GLY A 498 2.31 11.63 11.03
C GLY A 498 2.47 10.48 10.04
N LEU A 499 2.81 10.80 8.79
CA LEU A 499 3.02 9.80 7.73
C LEU A 499 4.13 8.80 8.06
N ILE A 500 5.23 9.25 8.67
CA ILE A 500 6.32 8.35 9.12
C ILE A 500 5.80 7.38 10.21
N ASN A 501 5.01 7.88 11.16
CA ASN A 501 4.43 7.05 12.20
C ASN A 501 3.43 6.03 11.62
N ASP A 502 2.59 6.46 10.68
CA ASP A 502 1.60 5.61 10.01
C ASP A 502 2.31 4.49 9.21
N GLU A 503 3.41 4.78 8.51
CA GLU A 503 4.25 3.78 7.84
C GLU A 503 4.81 2.75 8.83
N GLN A 504 5.37 3.21 9.94
CA GLN A 504 5.94 2.33 10.96
C GLN A 504 4.89 1.44 11.62
N GLU A 505 3.69 1.97 11.88
CA GLU A 505 2.58 1.21 12.44
C GLU A 505 2.11 0.11 11.48
N LEU A 506 1.96 0.43 10.19
CA LEU A 506 1.58 -0.58 9.20
C LEU A 506 2.65 -1.66 9.05
N GLN A 507 3.94 -1.29 9.09
CA GLN A 507 5.04 -2.24 9.08
C GLN A 507 5.07 -3.12 10.34
N TYR A 508 4.72 -2.57 11.50
CA TYR A 508 4.58 -3.34 12.73
C TYR A 508 3.45 -4.37 12.61
N ILE A 509 2.28 -3.96 12.10
CA ILE A 509 1.15 -4.86 11.83
C ILE A 509 1.58 -5.98 10.87
N ALA A 510 2.28 -5.64 9.78
CA ALA A 510 2.80 -6.59 8.81
C ALA A 510 3.72 -7.64 9.43
N ASN A 511 4.65 -7.20 10.27
CA ASN A 511 5.59 -8.10 10.95
C ASN A 511 4.86 -9.00 11.96
N SER A 512 3.89 -8.47 12.72
CA SER A 512 3.10 -9.28 13.65
C SER A 512 2.26 -10.36 12.96
N LEU A 513 1.66 -10.03 11.81
CA LEU A 513 0.89 -10.99 11.01
C LEU A 513 1.74 -12.17 10.52
N ARG A 514 3.03 -11.90 10.21
CA ARG A 514 3.96 -12.90 9.67
C ARG A 514 4.74 -13.68 10.73
N MET A 515 4.91 -13.12 11.94
CA MET A 515 5.66 -13.76 13.05
C MET A 515 4.84 -14.80 13.83
N GLN A 516 3.51 -14.80 13.71
CA GLN A 516 2.63 -15.81 14.31
C GLN A 516 2.35 -16.99 13.36
N GLY A 517 3.01 -17.02 12.20
CA GLY A 517 2.73 -17.91 11.09
C GLY A 517 3.60 -19.16 10.99
#